data_AF-A0AAP2RDR9-F1
#
_entry.id   AF-A0AAP2RDR9-F1
#
_cell.length_a   1.000
_cell.length_b   1.000
_cell.length_c   1.000
_cell.angle_alpha   90.00
_cell.angle_beta   90.00
_cell.angle_gamma   90.00
#
_symmetry.space_group_name_H-M   'P 1'
#
loop_
_entity.id
_entity.type
_entity.pdbx_description
1 polymer ?
#
loop_
_entity_poly.entity_id
_entity_poly.type
_entity_poly.pdbx_seq_one_letter_code
_entity_poly.pdbx_strand_id
1 'polypeptide(L)'
;MDKTLRNLIIALAILIILVPLGLIATGETFGEWGSEELEEKIGYLPSGLEELSSFWNYAPLPDYGFADNDTTVGAIIGYILSAVVGVILCGGTIYVIGKLVAKNETE
;
A
#
# COMPACT_ATOMS: atom_id res chain seq x y z
N MET A 1 -13.84 5.92 -28.75
CA MET A 1 -12.91 5.24 -27.83
C MET A 1 -12.17 4.19 -28.62
N ASP A 2 -10.84 4.26 -28.65
CA ASP A 2 -10.01 3.27 -29.33
C ASP A 2 -10.16 1.89 -28.66
N LYS A 3 -9.86 0.83 -29.41
CA LYS A 3 -10.08 -0.56 -28.97
C LYS A 3 -9.23 -0.89 -27.74
N THR A 4 -8.03 -0.33 -27.64
CA THR A 4 -7.09 -0.57 -26.54
C THR A 4 -7.61 0.05 -25.25
N LEU A 5 -7.98 1.33 -25.27
CA LEU A 5 -8.57 2.03 -24.14
C LEU A 5 -9.87 1.37 -23.68
N ARG A 6 -10.73 0.94 -24.62
CA ARG A 6 -11.95 0.20 -24.29
C ARG A 6 -11.65 -1.11 -23.56
N ASN A 7 -10.70 -1.89 -24.05
CA ASN A 7 -10.31 -3.16 -23.43
C ASN A 7 -9.69 -2.94 -22.05
N LEU A 8 -8.86 -1.91 -21.90
CA LEU A 8 -8.24 -1.55 -20.63
C LEU A 8 -9.28 -1.13 -19.59
N ILE A 9 -10.27 -0.32 -19.98
CA ILE A 9 -11.38 0.07 -19.11
C ILE A 9 -12.20 -1.15 -18.69
N ILE A 10 -12.50 -2.08 -19.61
CA ILE A 10 -13.23 -3.31 -19.28
C ILE A 10 -12.42 -4.16 -18.29
N ALA A 11 -11.13 -4.37 -18.54
CA ALA A 11 -10.26 -5.11 -17.63
C ALA A 11 -10.20 -4.46 -16.24
N LEU A 12 -10.07 -3.13 -16.18
CA LEU A 12 -10.05 -2.38 -14.93
C LEU A 12 -11.39 -2.48 -14.18
N ALA A 13 -12.52 -2.39 -14.89
CA ALA A 13 -13.84 -2.55 -14.29
C ALA A 13 -14.03 -3.96 -13.70
N ILE A 14 -13.56 -5.00 -14.41
CA ILE A 14 -13.55 -6.38 -13.88
C ILE A 14 -12.70 -6.44 -12.61
N LEU A 15 -11.50 -5.88 -12.60
CA LEU A 15 -10.64 -5.87 -11.42
C LEU A 15 -11.30 -5.15 -10.23
N ILE A 16 -11.91 -3.98 -10.45
CA ILE A 16 -12.62 -3.23 -9.40
C ILE A 16 -13.73 -4.07 -8.75
N ILE A 17 -14.43 -4.90 -9.53
CA ILE A 17 -15.48 -5.80 -9.01
C ILE A 17 -14.89 -7.00 -8.28
N LEU A 18 -13.76 -7.55 -8.76
CA LEU A 18 -13.12 -8.73 -8.17
C LEU A 18 -12.38 -8.41 -6.87
N VAL A 19 -11.79 -7.21 -6.72
CA VAL A 19 -11.04 -6.79 -5.52
C VAL A 19 -11.86 -6.93 -4.21
N PRO A 20 -13.11 -6.43 -4.09
CA PRO A 20 -13.89 -6.56 -2.86
C PRO A 20 -14.31 -8.01 -2.54
N LEU A 21 -14.25 -8.95 -3.50
CA LEU A 21 -14.46 -10.37 -3.18
C LEU A 21 -13.38 -10.92 -2.25
N GLY A 22 -12.18 -10.32 -2.27
CA GLY A 22 -11.11 -10.63 -1.32
C GLY A 22 -11.49 -10.37 0.13
N LEU A 23 -12.39 -9.41 0.40
CA LEU A 23 -12.89 -9.13 1.76
C LEU A 23 -13.74 -10.27 2.35
N ILE A 24 -14.25 -11.16 1.51
CA ILE A 24 -15.04 -12.33 1.92
C ILE A 24 -14.10 -13.53 2.19
N ALA A 25 -12.89 -13.51 1.65
CA ALA A 25 -11.91 -14.55 1.93
C ALA A 25 -11.44 -14.45 3.38
N THR A 26 -11.38 -15.60 4.06
CA THR A 26 -10.90 -15.68 5.45
C THR A 26 -9.37 -15.75 5.48
N GLY A 27 -8.75 -14.89 6.28
CA GLY A 27 -7.29 -14.84 6.48
C GLY A 27 -6.65 -13.59 5.87
N GLU A 28 -5.40 -13.33 6.27
CA GLU A 28 -4.61 -12.21 5.77
C GLU A 28 -4.35 -12.31 4.26
N THR A 29 -4.32 -11.15 3.61
CA THR A 29 -4.09 -10.95 2.18
C THR A 29 -2.76 -11.58 1.75
N PHE A 30 -2.80 -12.35 0.65
CA PHE A 30 -1.59 -12.98 0.13
C PHE A 30 -0.54 -11.91 -0.23
N GLY A 31 0.61 -11.99 0.43
CA GLY A 31 1.72 -11.06 0.22
C GLY A 31 1.79 -9.89 1.22
N GLU A 32 0.83 -9.73 2.13
CA GLU A 32 0.93 -8.78 3.26
C GLU A 32 1.29 -9.48 4.58
N TRP A 33 1.72 -10.75 4.52
CA TRP A 33 2.06 -11.50 5.73
C TRP A 33 3.26 -10.90 6.47
N GLY A 34 3.09 -10.79 7.78
CA GLY A 34 4.17 -10.46 8.70
C GLY A 34 5.24 -11.56 8.77
N SER A 35 6.36 -11.26 9.44
CA SER A 35 7.44 -12.24 9.61
C SER A 35 6.98 -13.46 10.42
N GLU A 36 6.16 -13.22 11.46
CA GLU A 36 5.58 -14.25 12.32
C GLU A 36 4.58 -15.14 11.55
N GLU A 37 3.69 -14.52 10.78
CA GLU A 37 2.68 -15.24 9.99
C GLU A 37 3.29 -16.07 8.88
N LEU A 38 4.36 -15.56 8.27
CA LEU A 38 5.11 -16.29 7.27
C LEU A 38 5.75 -17.54 7.90
N GLU A 39 6.42 -17.39 9.05
CA GLU A 39 7.01 -18.51 9.77
C GLU A 39 5.94 -19.55 10.16
N GLU A 40 4.75 -19.13 10.60
CA GLU A 40 3.64 -20.03 10.93
C GLU A 40 3.13 -20.81 9.70
N LYS A 41 3.01 -20.14 8.54
CA LYS A 41 2.44 -20.75 7.32
C LYS A 41 3.40 -21.66 6.56
N ILE A 42 4.68 -21.27 6.47
CA ILE A 42 5.68 -21.99 5.67
C ILE A 42 6.71 -22.75 6.51
N GLY A 43 6.68 -22.58 7.84
CA GLY A 43 7.49 -23.33 8.80
C GLY A 43 8.90 -22.80 9.03
N TYR A 44 9.27 -21.68 8.41
CA TYR A 44 10.53 -20.97 8.66
C TYR A 44 10.47 -19.53 8.13
N LEU A 45 11.27 -18.62 8.70
CA LEU A 45 11.50 -17.27 8.18
C LEU A 45 12.82 -17.25 7.39
N PRO A 46 12.83 -16.90 6.09
CA PRO A 46 14.08 -16.75 5.34
C PRO A 46 14.94 -15.63 5.94
N SER A 47 16.24 -15.87 6.14
CA SER A 47 17.14 -14.91 6.81
C SER A 47 17.23 -13.55 6.10
N GLY A 48 17.17 -13.52 4.76
CA GLY A 48 17.13 -12.26 4.03
C GLY A 48 15.84 -11.45 4.28
N LEU A 49 14.73 -12.12 4.57
CA LEU A 49 13.47 -11.47 4.94
C LEU A 49 13.52 -10.93 6.36
N GLU A 50 14.17 -11.64 7.28
CA GLU A 50 14.41 -11.18 8.66
C GLU A 50 15.26 -9.90 8.69
N GLU A 51 16.34 -9.85 7.90
CA GLU A 51 17.16 -8.63 7.79
C GLU A 51 16.39 -7.47 7.19
N LEU A 52 15.60 -7.71 6.13
CA LEU A 52 14.82 -6.67 5.46
C LEU A 52 13.62 -6.19 6.28
N SER A 53 12.96 -7.06 7.04
CA SER A 53 11.85 -6.66 7.90
C SER A 53 12.31 -5.69 8.99
N SER A 54 13.52 -5.88 9.50
CA SER A 54 14.13 -4.97 10.48
C SER A 54 14.62 -3.63 9.91
N PHE A 55 14.80 -3.51 8.59
CA PHE A 55 15.35 -2.31 7.96
C PHE A 55 14.46 -1.08 8.13
N TRP A 56 13.13 -1.27 8.12
CA TRP A 56 12.16 -0.19 8.18
C TRP A 56 11.34 -0.19 9.49
N ASN A 57 12.00 -0.45 10.62
CA ASN A 57 11.39 -0.45 11.96
C ASN A 57 10.79 0.90 12.38
N TYR A 58 11.15 2.01 11.72
CA TYR A 58 10.70 3.36 12.05
C TYR A 58 9.70 3.90 11.02
N ALA A 59 8.78 3.05 10.57
CA ALA A 59 7.69 3.49 9.72
C ALA A 59 6.97 4.69 10.37
N PRO A 60 6.75 5.81 9.65
CA PRO A 60 6.13 7.01 10.23
C PRO A 60 4.72 6.79 10.78
N LEU A 61 3.99 5.81 10.24
CA LEU A 61 2.63 5.42 10.61
C LEU A 61 2.53 3.89 10.52
N PRO A 62 3.04 3.14 11.52
CA PRO A 62 2.88 1.69 11.52
C PRO A 62 1.39 1.34 11.59
N ASP A 63 1.00 0.28 10.88
CA ASP A 63 -0.38 -0.23 10.80
C ASP A 63 -1.42 0.83 10.41
N TYR A 64 -0.98 1.90 9.74
CA TYR A 64 -1.82 3.01 9.28
C TYR A 64 -2.59 3.72 10.41
N GLY A 65 -2.16 3.55 11.67
CA GLY A 65 -2.84 4.07 12.86
C GLY A 65 -2.17 5.30 13.47
N PHE A 66 -2.93 6.03 14.29
CA PHE A 66 -2.37 6.99 15.26
C PHE A 66 -2.38 6.37 16.66
N ALA A 67 -1.63 6.95 17.59
CA ALA A 67 -1.31 6.36 18.90
C ALA A 67 -2.51 6.03 19.84
N ASP A 68 -3.76 6.23 19.42
CA ASP A 68 -4.98 5.91 20.19
C ASP A 68 -6.13 5.45 19.26
N ASN A 69 -6.11 4.17 18.85
CA ASN A 69 -7.17 3.56 18.01
C ASN A 69 -8.08 2.60 18.80
N ASP A 70 -8.25 2.80 20.11
CA ASP A 70 -9.06 1.91 20.97
C ASP A 70 -10.54 1.81 20.56
N THR A 71 -11.01 2.69 19.66
CA THR A 71 -12.36 2.64 19.10
C THR A 71 -12.32 2.29 17.61
N THR A 72 -13.28 1.49 17.14
CA THR A 72 -13.44 1.12 15.71
C THR A 72 -13.53 2.35 14.81
N VAL A 73 -14.18 3.42 15.29
CA VAL A 73 -14.28 4.68 14.55
C VAL A 73 -12.93 5.39 14.47
N GLY A 74 -12.16 5.40 15.57
CA GLY A 74 -10.80 5.95 15.61
C GLY A 74 -9.88 5.24 14.62
N ALA A 75 -9.92 3.90 14.57
CA ALA A 75 -9.13 3.12 13.62
C ALA A 75 -9.46 3.45 12.15
N ILE A 76 -10.74 3.58 11.79
CA ILE A 76 -11.17 3.96 10.43
C ILE A 76 -10.67 5.36 10.08
N ILE A 77 -10.81 6.32 11.01
CA ILE A 77 -10.35 7.70 10.79
C ILE A 77 -8.83 7.73 10.64
N GLY A 78 -8.10 7.02 11.49
CA GLY A 78 -6.65 6.91 11.42
C GLY A 78 -6.19 6.36 10.07
N TYR A 79 -6.83 5.29 9.61
CA TYR A 79 -6.56 4.69 8.30
C TYR A 79 -6.77 5.68 7.14
N ILE A 80 -7.91 6.40 7.13
CA ILE A 80 -8.21 7.39 6.08
C ILE A 80 -7.19 8.53 6.12
N LEU A 81 -6.85 9.04 7.31
CA LEU A 81 -5.86 10.11 7.46
C LEU A 81 -4.47 9.65 7.00
N SER A 82 -4.07 8.42 7.32
CA SER A 82 -2.83 7.82 6.83
C SER A 82 -2.80 7.76 5.31
N ALA A 83 -3.90 7.35 4.66
CA ALA A 83 -4.02 7.35 3.21
C ALA A 83 -3.86 8.76 2.62
N VAL A 84 -4.48 9.79 3.22
CA VAL A 84 -4.34 11.18 2.76
C VAL A 84 -2.88 11.65 2.86
N VAL A 85 -2.22 11.36 3.98
CA VAL A 85 -0.79 11.71 4.17
C VAL A 85 0.07 11.01 3.12
N GLY A 86 -0.15 9.72 2.89
CA GLY A 86 0.56 8.94 1.87
C GLY A 86 0.39 9.52 0.46
N VAL A 87 -0.84 9.86 0.06
CA VAL A 87 -1.12 10.47 -1.25
C VAL A 87 -0.39 11.80 -1.41
N ILE A 88 -0.42 12.66 -0.39
CA ILE A 88 0.27 13.96 -0.43
C ILE A 88 1.78 13.77 -0.55
N LEU A 89 2.37 12.87 0.23
CA LEU A 89 3.82 12.62 0.21
C LEU A 89 4.27 12.03 -1.13
N CYS A 90 3.59 10.99 -1.61
CA CYS A 90 3.92 10.34 -2.89
C CYS A 90 3.71 11.30 -4.06
N GLY A 91 2.54 11.92 -4.14
CA GLY A 91 2.19 12.86 -5.21
C GLY A 91 3.08 14.10 -5.20
N GLY A 92 3.35 14.66 -4.02
CA GLY A 92 4.26 15.79 -3.85
C GLY A 92 5.69 15.46 -4.27
N THR A 93 6.19 14.28 -3.89
CA THR A 93 7.53 13.81 -4.28
C THR A 93 7.65 13.66 -5.80
N ILE A 94 6.69 12.98 -6.44
CA ILE A 94 6.66 12.83 -7.90
C ILE A 94 6.60 14.19 -8.59
N TYR A 95 5.77 15.11 -8.10
CA TYR A 95 5.65 16.46 -8.65
C TYR A 95 6.97 17.25 -8.53
N VAL A 96 7.62 17.22 -7.37
CA VAL A 96 8.90 17.92 -7.15
C VAL A 96 9.99 17.35 -8.05
N ILE A 97 10.12 16.02 -8.12
CA ILE A 97 11.10 15.36 -8.99
C ILE A 97 10.82 15.71 -10.45
N GLY A 98 9.56 15.59 -10.90
CA GLY A 98 9.18 15.93 -12.27
C GLY A 98 9.48 17.39 -12.62
N LYS A 99 9.24 18.32 -11.68
CA LYS A 99 9.58 19.74 -11.85
C LYS A 99 11.09 19.97 -11.96
N LEU A 100 11.89 19.28 -11.15
CA LEU A 100 13.36 19.37 -11.21
C LEU A 100 13.92 18.80 -12.52
N VAL A 101 13.40 17.66 -12.97
CA VAL A 101 13.79 17.05 -14.25
C VAL A 101 13.43 17.95 -15.43
N ALA A 102 12.20 18.44 -15.50
CA ALA A 102 11.74 19.30 -16.59
C ALA A 102 12.47 20.66 -16.64
N LYS A 103 12.88 21.18 -15.48
CA LYS A 103 13.67 22.42 -15.41
C LYS A 103 15.07 22.23 -16.03
N ASN A 104 15.67 21.05 -15.89
CA ASN A 104 17.01 20.77 -16.44
C ASN A 104 17.01 20.58 -17.97
N GLU A 105 15.85 20.44 -18.62
CA GLU A 105 15.75 20.36 -20.09
C GLU A 105 15.58 21.72 -20.77
N THR A 106 15.37 22.79 -19.99
CA THR A 106 15.14 24.16 -20.49
C THR A 106 16.34 25.10 -20.29
N GLU A 107 17.45 24.59 -19.77
CA GLU A 107 18.79 25.22 -19.75
C GLU A 107 19.72 24.54 -20.76
#